data_AF-A0A3B4E205-F1
#
_entry.id   AF-A0A3B4E205-F1
#
_cell.length_a   1.000
_cell.length_b   1.000
_cell.length_c   1.000
_cell.angle_alpha   90.00
_cell.angle_beta   90.00
_cell.angle_gamma   90.00
#
_symmetry.space_group_name_H-M   'P 1'
#
loop_
_entity.id
_entity.type
_entity.pdbx_description
1 polymer ?
#
loop_
_entity_poly.entity_id
_entity_poly.type
_entity_poly.pdbx_seq_one_letter_code
_entity_poly.pdbx_strand_id
1 'polypeptide(L)'
;MNSCSSCTCPNGSSCWDRADESELRNIIPVTTPENLYLMGMELFEEALRRWEQALTFRSRLVEDEASCASVKLGAGDAIAEESLEDIISAEFIHKLESLLQRAYRLQEEFEGALSISDHSSHPGNDKHTDVSAREDLDDSCLRDSVSIASTDSFVSAAELSEHREMKSAFGLGSLCHYPFYDEALQMAEDGKISCRVLRTEMLECLGDTDFLAKLHCVRQACQVILREKATRMFLADTGKKILSSIIVKARKSPKRFEEVFEDMICFLEQMDHWENTEAELATRGVKHLNFYDIVLDFILMDSFEDLENPPISIQNVVNNRWLNSSFKETAVASSCWSVLKQKRQHMKVPFDGFIAHFYAVCEHISPVLAWGFLGPKSSLHDFCCFFKDQVLFFLKDIFDLEKVRYSSVETLAEDILHLLHRRSELLLAYLGPPICAHLR
;
A
#
# COMPACT_ATOMS: atom_id res chain seq x y z
N MET A 1 -76.19 -2.87 -1.99
CA MET A 1 -75.73 -3.67 -0.83
C MET A 1 -74.26 -3.97 -1.08
N ASN A 2 -73.38 -3.00 -0.80
CA ASN A 2 -72.68 -2.70 0.46
C ASN A 2 -71.19 -3.03 0.21
N SER A 3 -70.32 -2.05 -0.08
CA SER A 3 -69.58 -1.20 0.89
C SER A 3 -68.46 -1.99 1.57
N CYS A 4 -67.17 -1.61 1.70
CA CYS A 4 -66.39 -0.35 1.67
C CYS A 4 -64.95 -0.72 1.22
N SER A 5 -64.16 0.06 0.45
CA SER A 5 -63.47 1.35 0.78
C SER A 5 -62.56 1.19 2.01
N SER A 6 -61.25 1.52 2.05
CA SER A 6 -60.51 2.75 1.69
C SER A 6 -59.19 2.67 2.49
N CYS A 7 -58.06 3.36 2.29
CA CYS A 7 -57.55 4.35 1.36
C CYS A 7 -56.03 4.43 1.64
N THR A 8 -55.26 4.84 0.65
CA THR A 8 -53.83 5.19 0.75
C THR A 8 -53.66 6.71 0.64
N CYS A 9 -52.49 7.20 1.07
CA CYS A 9 -51.80 8.48 0.75
C CYS A 9 -51.81 9.56 1.88
N PRO A 10 -50.87 10.55 1.87
CA PRO A 10 -49.40 10.46 2.01
C PRO A 10 -48.80 11.59 2.92
N ASN A 11 -47.47 11.76 2.90
CA ASN A 11 -46.61 12.90 3.31
C ASN A 11 -45.95 12.98 4.71
N GLY A 12 -44.62 13.25 4.69
CA GLY A 12 -44.07 14.41 5.42
C GLY A 12 -43.05 14.20 6.56
N SER A 13 -41.76 14.24 6.21
CA SER A 13 -40.62 14.95 6.88
C SER A 13 -40.37 14.95 8.41
N SER A 14 -39.08 14.73 8.75
CA SER A 14 -38.30 15.25 9.91
C SER A 14 -38.66 14.66 11.29
N CYS A 15 -37.84 14.57 12.34
CA CYS A 15 -36.42 14.79 12.66
C CYS A 15 -36.30 14.27 14.13
N TRP A 16 -35.21 13.57 14.48
CA TRP A 16 -34.66 13.30 15.83
C TRP A 16 -35.61 13.04 17.01
N ASP A 17 -35.51 11.85 17.63
CA ASP A 17 -35.04 11.81 19.03
C ASP A 17 -34.53 10.41 19.48
N ARG A 18 -33.58 10.50 20.42
CA ARG A 18 -32.85 9.51 21.25
C ARG A 18 -33.74 8.42 21.91
N ALA A 19 -33.27 7.32 22.53
CA ALA A 19 -31.99 6.63 22.78
C ALA A 19 -32.34 5.27 23.42
N ASP A 20 -31.29 4.48 23.72
CA ASP A 20 -31.20 3.26 24.53
C ASP A 20 -31.59 1.92 23.87
N GLU A 21 -30.58 1.07 23.64
CA GLU A 21 -30.27 0.01 24.61
C GLU A 21 -28.85 -0.56 24.41
N SER A 22 -28.19 -0.78 25.54
CA SER A 22 -26.89 -1.42 25.73
C SER A 22 -27.10 -2.89 26.11
N GLU A 23 -26.17 -3.76 25.69
CA GLU A 23 -25.54 -4.91 26.40
C GLU A 23 -25.16 -5.99 25.36
N LEU A 24 -23.95 -6.57 25.32
CA LEU A 24 -23.34 -7.43 26.33
C LEU A 24 -21.82 -7.67 26.04
N ARG A 25 -20.98 -7.56 27.08
CA ARG A 25 -20.02 -8.57 27.64
C ARG A 25 -19.00 -9.27 26.68
N ASN A 26 -17.70 -9.44 26.94
CA ASN A 26 -16.96 -9.80 28.17
C ASN A 26 -15.40 -9.81 27.97
N ILE A 27 -14.66 -9.36 29.00
CA ILE A 27 -13.41 -9.89 29.65
C ILE A 27 -12.05 -9.95 28.90
N ILE A 28 -10.84 -9.60 29.40
CA ILE A 28 -10.15 -8.80 30.47
C ILE A 28 -8.63 -8.93 30.09
N PRO A 29 -7.74 -7.91 30.07
CA PRO A 29 -6.40 -8.05 30.65
C PRO A 29 -6.51 -7.65 32.12
N VAL A 30 -5.92 -8.42 33.04
CA VAL A 30 -6.01 -8.13 34.48
C VAL A 30 -5.32 -6.80 34.73
N THR A 31 -6.10 -5.75 34.58
CA THR A 31 -5.84 -4.39 34.97
C THR A 31 -6.17 -4.36 36.44
N THR A 32 -5.18 -4.67 37.27
CA THR A 32 -5.31 -4.35 38.68
C THR A 32 -5.68 -2.85 38.77
N PRO A 33 -6.58 -2.43 39.68
CA PRO A 33 -6.93 -1.02 39.84
C PRO A 33 -5.69 -0.11 39.92
N GLU A 34 -4.61 -0.64 40.48
CA GLU A 34 -3.29 -0.03 40.60
C GLU A 34 -2.62 0.20 39.22
N ASN A 35 -2.69 -0.77 38.30
CA ASN A 35 -2.12 -0.62 36.95
C ASN A 35 -2.89 0.38 36.08
N LEU A 36 -4.22 0.46 36.23
CA LEU A 36 -5.02 1.50 35.56
C LEU A 36 -4.79 2.87 36.15
N TYR A 37 -4.61 2.93 37.47
CA TYR A 37 -4.26 4.16 38.16
C TYR A 37 -2.89 4.69 37.69
N LEU A 38 -1.85 3.85 37.64
CA LEU A 38 -0.51 4.25 37.15
C LEU A 38 -0.54 4.71 35.69
N MET A 39 -1.25 3.99 34.82
CA MET A 39 -1.45 4.40 33.42
C MET A 39 -2.20 5.73 33.30
N GLY A 40 -3.20 5.95 34.18
CA GLY A 40 -3.92 7.22 34.26
C GLY A 40 -3.03 8.38 34.70
N MET A 41 -2.11 8.15 35.65
CA MET A 41 -1.16 9.15 36.12
C MET A 41 -0.12 9.52 35.05
N GLU A 42 0.41 8.55 34.30
CA GLU A 42 1.35 8.84 33.18
C GLU A 42 0.70 9.68 32.08
N LEU A 43 -0.56 9.39 31.73
CA LEU A 43 -1.31 10.18 30.74
C LEU A 43 -1.63 11.59 31.26
N PHE A 44 -1.87 11.73 32.56
CA PHE A 44 -2.10 13.02 33.21
C PHE A 44 -0.83 13.87 33.23
N GLU A 45 0.33 13.27 33.52
CA GLU A 45 1.63 13.93 33.48
C GLU A 45 2.02 14.39 32.07
N GLU A 46 1.73 13.58 31.04
CA GLU A 46 1.94 14.01 29.65
C GLU A 46 1.02 15.19 29.28
N ALA A 47 -0.22 15.23 29.79
CA ALA A 47 -1.11 16.37 29.59
C ALA A 47 -0.58 17.65 30.27
N LEU A 48 -0.04 17.54 31.49
CA LEU A 48 0.61 18.65 32.20
C LEU A 48 1.80 19.20 31.40
N ARG A 49 2.68 18.32 30.92
CA ARG A 49 3.84 18.69 30.10
C ARG A 49 3.43 19.44 28.82
N ARG A 50 2.31 19.07 28.21
CA ARG A 50 1.77 19.77 27.02
C ARG A 50 1.24 21.15 27.35
N TRP A 51 0.59 21.32 28.51
CA TRP A 51 0.15 22.64 28.98
C TRP A 51 1.33 23.55 29.34
N GLU A 52 2.39 23.02 29.92
CA GLU A 52 3.64 23.76 30.15
C GLU A 52 4.34 24.16 28.85
N GLN A 53 4.35 23.28 27.86
CA GLN A 53 4.86 23.60 26.53
C GLN A 53 4.07 24.72 25.87
N ALA A 54 2.74 24.71 26.03
CA ALA A 54 1.89 25.79 25.53
C ALA A 54 2.20 27.14 26.21
N LEU A 55 2.51 27.15 27.51
CA LEU A 55 2.90 28.36 28.24
C LEU A 55 4.32 28.85 27.89
N THR A 56 5.26 27.93 27.75
CA THR A 56 6.67 28.26 27.43
C THR A 56 6.86 28.78 26.00
N PHE A 57 6.06 28.30 25.03
CA PHE A 57 6.11 28.76 23.65
C PHE A 57 5.84 30.27 23.53
N ARG A 58 4.97 30.84 24.38
CA ARG A 58 4.70 32.29 24.40
C ARG A 58 5.68 33.09 25.25
N SER A 59 6.20 32.53 26.35
CA SER A 59 7.25 33.23 27.14
C SER A 59 8.49 33.58 26.30
N ARG A 60 8.84 32.71 25.34
CA ARG A 60 9.92 32.96 24.37
C ARG A 60 9.59 34.04 23.34
N LEU A 61 8.33 34.14 22.92
CA LEU A 61 7.88 35.20 22.00
C LEU A 61 7.93 36.59 22.65
N VAL A 62 7.65 36.69 23.96
CA VAL A 62 7.78 37.94 24.73
C VAL A 62 9.24 38.36 24.94
N GLU A 63 10.17 37.40 25.04
CA GLU A 63 11.61 37.67 25.11
C GLU A 63 12.21 38.07 23.74
N ASP A 64 11.72 37.48 22.63
CA ASP A 64 12.18 37.79 21.28
C ASP A 64 11.70 39.16 20.76
N GLU A 65 10.53 39.66 21.19
CA GLU A 65 10.10 41.03 20.92
C GLU A 65 10.97 42.09 21.65
N ALA A 66 11.49 41.77 22.84
CA ALA A 66 12.43 42.65 23.55
C ALA A 66 13.84 42.65 22.93
N SER A 67 14.22 41.56 22.26
CA SER A 67 15.48 41.37 21.54
C SER A 67 15.51 42.09 20.17
N CYS A 68 14.36 42.22 19.50
CA CYS A 68 14.27 42.78 18.14
C CYS A 68 14.02 44.31 18.08
N ALA A 69 13.99 45.02 19.21
CA ALA A 69 13.70 46.47 19.26
C ALA A 69 14.88 47.40 18.92
N SER A 70 16.02 46.89 18.44
CA SER A 70 17.26 47.67 18.25
C SER A 70 17.87 47.58 16.84
N VAL A 71 17.12 47.89 15.78
CA VAL A 71 17.73 48.45 14.55
C VAL A 71 16.76 49.47 13.93
N LYS A 72 17.07 50.77 14.05
CA LYS A 72 16.44 51.86 13.29
C LYS A 72 17.20 52.11 12.00
N LEU A 73 16.48 52.20 10.88
CA LEU A 73 16.69 53.00 9.65
C LEU A 73 15.54 52.54 8.73
N GLY A 74 14.53 53.29 8.34
CA GLY A 74 14.45 54.65 7.83
C GLY A 74 13.47 54.59 6.65
N ALA A 75 12.34 55.29 6.76
CA ALA A 75 11.36 55.66 5.72
C ALA A 75 11.13 54.69 4.53
N GLY A 76 9.95 54.07 4.49
CA GLY A 76 9.44 53.40 3.29
C GLY A 76 8.11 52.70 3.53
N ASP A 77 7.07 53.27 2.93
CA ASP A 77 5.70 52.78 2.80
C ASP A 77 5.61 51.28 2.41
N ALA A 78 4.89 50.46 3.19
CA ALA A 78 4.30 49.19 2.74
C ALA A 78 3.38 48.57 3.82
N ILE A 79 2.09 48.47 3.47
CA ILE A 79 1.23 47.28 3.61
C ILE A 79 1.09 46.70 5.02
N ALA A 80 -0.09 46.90 5.61
CA ALA A 80 -0.57 46.15 6.76
C ALA A 80 -0.66 44.65 6.41
N GLU A 81 0.29 43.86 6.90
CA GLU A 81 0.14 42.41 7.05
C GLU A 81 -0.58 42.14 8.39
N GLU A 82 -1.64 41.33 8.32
CA GLU A 82 -2.40 40.81 9.46
C GLU A 82 -1.49 39.93 10.34
N SER A 83 -1.23 40.32 11.59
CA SER A 83 -0.69 39.40 12.60
C SER A 83 -1.83 38.62 13.24
N LEU A 84 -1.94 37.33 12.87
CA LEU A 84 -2.82 36.32 13.49
C LEU A 84 -2.49 36.03 14.98
N GLU A 85 -1.61 36.82 15.61
CA GLU A 85 -0.94 36.49 16.88
C GLU A 85 -1.65 37.02 18.14
N ASP A 86 -2.74 37.78 18.00
CA ASP A 86 -3.44 38.41 19.14
C ASP A 86 -4.76 37.71 19.57
N ILE A 87 -5.02 36.47 19.12
CA ILE A 87 -6.29 35.78 19.40
C ILE A 87 -6.30 35.01 20.73
N ILE A 88 -5.14 34.81 21.38
CA ILE A 88 -5.09 34.16 22.71
C ILE A 88 -5.08 35.24 23.80
N SER A 89 -6.28 35.59 24.27
CA SER A 89 -6.49 36.54 25.38
C SER A 89 -5.59 36.22 26.58
N ALA A 90 -4.97 37.22 27.20
CA ALA A 90 -4.23 37.07 28.45
C ALA A 90 -5.06 36.36 29.54
N GLU A 91 -6.39 36.46 29.45
CA GLU A 91 -7.34 35.74 30.30
C GLU A 91 -7.27 34.21 30.12
N PHE A 92 -7.03 33.72 28.90
CA PHE A 92 -6.85 32.29 28.63
C PHE A 92 -5.57 31.76 29.28
N ILE A 93 -4.48 32.55 29.25
CA ILE A 93 -3.20 32.18 29.86
C ILE A 93 -3.34 32.09 31.36
N HIS A 94 -3.91 33.10 32.00
CA HIS A 94 -4.13 33.05 33.45
C HIS A 94 -5.06 31.89 33.86
N LYS A 95 -6.05 31.55 33.03
CA LYS A 95 -6.88 30.36 33.25
C LYS A 95 -6.08 29.06 33.10
N LEU A 96 -5.17 28.98 32.14
CA LEU A 96 -4.31 27.81 31.91
C LEU A 96 -3.26 27.65 33.01
N GLU A 97 -2.63 28.73 33.46
CA GLU A 97 -1.72 28.74 34.62
C GLU A 97 -2.44 28.32 35.90
N SER A 98 -3.63 28.86 36.15
CA SER A 98 -4.46 28.48 37.30
C SER A 98 -4.88 27.02 37.23
N LEU A 99 -5.20 26.51 36.03
CA LEU A 99 -5.53 25.10 35.81
C LEU A 99 -4.32 24.19 36.09
N LEU A 100 -3.13 24.55 35.60
CA LEU A 100 -1.90 23.82 35.83
C LEU A 100 -1.56 23.73 37.32
N GLN A 101 -1.67 24.84 38.06
CA GLN A 101 -1.46 24.87 39.51
C GLN A 101 -2.48 24.02 40.30
N ARG A 102 -3.71 23.89 39.81
CA ARG A 102 -4.72 23.00 40.42
C ARG A 102 -4.43 21.54 40.10
N ALA A 103 -3.94 21.26 38.91
CA ALA A 103 -3.61 19.92 38.45
C ALA A 103 -2.36 19.35 39.17
N TYR A 104 -1.34 20.18 39.46
CA TYR A 104 -0.19 19.77 40.28
C TYR A 104 -0.57 19.46 41.74
N ARG A 105 -1.43 20.27 42.35
CA ARG A 105 -1.94 19.97 43.71
C ARG A 105 -2.73 18.66 43.74
N LEU A 106 -3.49 18.37 42.70
CA LEU A 106 -4.20 17.11 42.56
C LEU A 106 -3.23 15.93 42.45
N GLN A 107 -2.14 16.06 41.68
CA GLN A 107 -1.08 15.04 41.61
C GLN A 107 -0.46 14.76 42.98
N GLU A 108 -0.12 15.79 43.76
CA GLU A 108 0.43 15.66 45.11
C GLU A 108 -0.53 14.97 46.09
N GLU A 109 -1.83 15.29 46.03
CA GLU A 109 -2.86 14.66 46.88
C GLU A 109 -2.98 13.15 46.64
N PHE A 110 -2.74 12.70 45.41
CA PHE A 110 -2.85 11.29 45.03
C PHE A 110 -1.54 10.49 45.26
N GLU A 111 -0.37 11.09 45.07
CA GLU A 111 0.93 10.44 45.38
C GLU A 111 1.13 10.25 46.90
N GLY A 112 0.62 11.17 47.73
CA GLY A 112 0.66 11.07 49.19
C GLY A 112 -0.19 9.94 49.77
N ALA A 113 -1.22 9.47 49.05
CA ALA A 113 -2.12 8.41 49.50
C ALA A 113 -1.56 6.99 49.30
N LEU A 114 -0.60 6.80 48.38
CA LEU A 114 -0.08 5.48 47.99
C LEU A 114 1.24 5.09 48.67
N SER A 115 1.95 6.04 49.28
CA SER A 115 3.27 5.82 49.90
C SER A 115 3.24 5.15 51.28
N ILE A 116 2.08 4.64 51.74
CA ILE A 116 1.91 4.07 53.09
C ILE A 116 2.07 2.53 53.12
N SER A 117 2.19 1.83 51.98
CA SER A 117 2.06 0.36 51.98
C SER A 117 3.31 -0.51 51.79
N ASP A 118 4.55 0.00 51.71
CA ASP A 118 5.73 -0.89 51.52
C ASP A 118 6.86 -0.66 52.53
N HIS A 119 6.76 -1.33 53.68
CA HIS A 119 7.89 -1.64 54.56
C HIS A 119 7.87 -3.11 54.98
N SER A 120 8.75 -3.93 54.38
CA SER A 120 9.45 -5.08 55.02
C SER A 120 10.49 -5.66 54.02
N SER A 121 11.80 -5.38 54.16
CA SER A 121 12.85 -6.19 54.83
C SER A 121 13.04 -7.59 54.20
N HIS A 122 14.18 -8.09 53.69
CA HIS A 122 15.61 -7.97 54.06
C HIS A 122 16.53 -8.57 52.94
N PRO A 123 17.87 -8.34 52.99
CA PRO A 123 18.88 -8.77 52.00
C PRO A 123 19.83 -9.90 52.46
N GLY A 124 20.61 -10.48 51.54
CA GLY A 124 21.83 -11.28 51.80
C GLY A 124 22.06 -12.38 50.74
N ASN A 125 23.26 -12.78 50.31
CA ASN A 125 24.62 -12.39 50.64
C ASN A 125 25.57 -13.01 49.57
N ASP A 126 26.78 -12.44 49.47
CA ASP A 126 27.90 -12.71 48.56
C ASP A 126 28.47 -14.14 48.52
N LYS A 127 29.28 -14.46 47.49
CA LYS A 127 30.77 -14.62 47.58
C LYS A 127 31.45 -15.26 46.33
N HIS A 128 32.48 -14.55 45.79
CA HIS A 128 33.88 -14.96 45.48
C HIS A 128 34.16 -16.21 44.57
N THR A 129 35.20 -16.39 43.73
CA THR A 129 36.52 -15.77 43.35
C THR A 129 37.12 -16.72 42.26
N ASP A 130 37.51 -16.24 41.07
CA ASP A 130 38.88 -16.11 40.47
C ASP A 130 39.68 -17.37 39.98
N VAL A 131 40.12 -17.29 38.70
CA VAL A 131 41.39 -17.70 38.02
C VAL A 131 42.08 -19.07 38.25
N SER A 132 42.35 -19.81 37.14
CA SER A 132 43.70 -20.23 36.65
C SER A 132 43.71 -21.53 35.80
N ALA A 133 44.70 -21.57 34.91
CA ALA A 133 45.09 -22.51 33.85
C ALA A 133 45.45 -23.98 34.21
N ARG A 134 45.45 -24.84 33.17
CA ARG A 134 46.49 -25.82 32.69
C ARG A 134 45.84 -26.85 31.74
N GLU A 135 46.22 -26.92 30.45
CA GLU A 135 47.25 -27.80 29.83
C GLU A 135 46.99 -29.31 30.02
N ASP A 136 46.68 -30.07 28.94
CA ASP A 136 47.67 -30.90 28.21
C ASP A 136 47.08 -31.98 27.23
N LEU A 137 47.75 -32.10 26.05
CA LEU A 137 47.97 -33.28 25.15
C LEU A 137 46.75 -33.83 24.33
N ASP A 138 46.84 -34.22 23.04
CA ASP A 138 47.90 -34.90 22.28
C ASP A 138 47.66 -34.85 20.72
N ASP A 139 48.68 -34.36 20.01
CA ASP A 139 49.35 -34.86 18.78
C ASP A 139 48.64 -35.65 17.63
N SER A 140 48.74 -35.14 16.40
CA SER A 140 49.47 -35.80 15.29
C SER A 140 49.64 -34.88 14.05
N CYS A 141 50.87 -34.38 13.89
CA CYS A 141 51.73 -34.31 12.68
C CYS A 141 51.10 -34.53 11.27
N LEU A 142 51.48 -33.93 10.13
CA LEU A 142 52.55 -33.02 9.64
C LEU A 142 52.20 -32.69 8.16
N ARG A 143 52.16 -31.43 7.68
CA ARG A 143 53.15 -30.74 6.79
C ARG A 143 54.17 -31.65 6.05
N ASP A 144 54.61 -31.43 4.81
CA ASP A 144 55.03 -30.17 4.17
C ASP A 144 55.40 -30.40 2.68
N SER A 145 55.21 -29.35 1.84
CA SER A 145 56.14 -28.85 0.78
C SER A 145 56.54 -29.76 -0.42
N VAL A 146 56.89 -29.34 -1.67
CA VAL A 146 57.39 -28.12 -2.32
C VAL A 146 57.02 -28.18 -3.83
N SER A 147 57.13 -27.02 -4.48
CA SER A 147 56.84 -26.56 -5.85
C SER A 147 57.80 -27.00 -7.00
N ILE A 148 57.39 -26.64 -8.25
CA ILE A 148 58.16 -26.13 -9.42
C ILE A 148 58.21 -26.98 -10.73
N ALA A 149 57.70 -26.32 -11.81
CA ALA A 149 58.02 -26.36 -13.25
C ALA A 149 57.50 -27.49 -14.16
N SER A 150 56.67 -27.08 -15.15
CA SER A 150 57.02 -27.24 -16.58
C SER A 150 56.17 -26.32 -17.46
N THR A 151 56.87 -25.47 -18.21
CA THR A 151 56.43 -24.60 -19.30
C THR A 151 56.50 -25.38 -20.63
N ASP A 152 55.47 -25.21 -21.47
CA ASP A 152 55.55 -25.00 -22.93
C ASP A 152 54.35 -25.62 -23.66
N SER A 153 53.47 -24.77 -24.18
CA SER A 153 52.95 -24.91 -25.54
C SER A 153 52.22 -23.62 -25.95
N PHE A 154 52.90 -22.83 -26.78
CA PHE A 154 52.39 -21.64 -27.45
C PHE A 154 52.52 -21.87 -28.95
N VAL A 155 51.42 -21.81 -29.69
CA VAL A 155 51.40 -21.56 -31.13
C VAL A 155 50.21 -20.66 -31.43
N SER A 156 50.51 -19.45 -31.93
CA SER A 156 49.54 -18.48 -32.44
C SER A 156 49.08 -18.83 -33.85
N ALA A 157 47.85 -18.44 -34.20
CA ALA A 157 47.53 -17.94 -35.52
C ALA A 157 46.40 -16.90 -35.40
N ALA A 158 46.68 -15.72 -35.94
CA ALA A 158 45.78 -14.58 -36.05
C ALA A 158 44.85 -14.72 -37.27
N GLU A 159 43.70 -14.05 -37.16
CA GLU A 159 42.90 -13.43 -38.24
C GLU A 159 42.46 -14.29 -39.43
N LEU A 160 41.19 -14.72 -39.39
CA LEU A 160 40.30 -14.66 -40.55
C LEU A 160 38.91 -14.18 -40.12
N SER A 161 38.48 -13.12 -40.78
CA SER A 161 37.14 -12.56 -40.83
C SER A 161 36.09 -13.58 -41.32
N GLU A 162 34.82 -13.30 -40.98
CA GLU A 162 33.61 -13.91 -41.56
C GLU A 162 33.26 -15.34 -41.11
N HIS A 163 32.63 -15.46 -39.94
CA HIS A 163 31.63 -16.51 -39.70
C HIS A 163 30.53 -15.99 -38.77
N ARG A 164 29.63 -15.23 -39.38
CA ARG A 164 28.27 -14.98 -38.86
C ARG A 164 27.48 -16.25 -39.15
N GLU A 165 27.55 -17.27 -38.28
CA GLU A 165 26.59 -18.37 -38.26
C GLU A 165 26.78 -19.27 -37.03
N MET A 166 25.70 -19.32 -36.21
CA MET A 166 25.18 -20.54 -35.62
C MET A 166 26.13 -21.39 -34.75
N LYS A 167 26.06 -21.22 -33.42
CA LYS A 167 25.93 -22.33 -32.41
C LYS A 167 26.20 -21.87 -30.97
N SER A 168 25.12 -21.70 -30.21
CA SER A 168 24.87 -22.37 -28.91
C SER A 168 23.61 -21.71 -28.30
N ALA A 169 22.38 -22.20 -28.46
CA ALA A 169 21.91 -23.57 -28.60
C ALA A 169 22.55 -24.53 -27.57
N PHE A 170 22.57 -24.11 -26.31
CA PHE A 170 22.26 -25.03 -25.22
C PHE A 170 20.74 -25.27 -25.35
N GLY A 171 20.23 -26.39 -25.84
CA GLY A 171 20.66 -27.75 -25.55
C GLY A 171 19.52 -28.59 -24.97
N LEU A 172 18.26 -28.14 -25.04
CA LEU A 172 17.03 -28.95 -25.01
C LEU A 172 15.85 -28.06 -25.46
N GLY A 173 15.35 -28.19 -26.69
CA GLY A 173 14.24 -27.34 -27.15
C GLY A 173 13.92 -27.31 -28.64
N SER A 174 14.39 -28.27 -29.45
CA SER A 174 14.00 -28.43 -30.87
C SER A 174 12.59 -29.01 -31.05
N LEU A 175 11.66 -28.77 -30.12
CA LEU A 175 10.31 -29.37 -30.13
C LEU A 175 9.17 -28.34 -30.16
N CYS A 176 9.42 -27.05 -29.97
CA CYS A 176 8.41 -26.00 -30.14
C CYS A 176 9.05 -24.79 -30.81
N HIS A 177 8.78 -24.62 -32.11
CA HIS A 177 9.08 -23.36 -32.79
C HIS A 177 7.96 -22.38 -32.44
N TYR A 178 8.32 -21.23 -31.88
CA TYR A 178 7.38 -20.16 -31.49
C TYR A 178 7.56 -19.00 -32.48
N PRO A 179 7.07 -19.12 -33.72
CA PRO A 179 7.35 -18.14 -34.77
C PRO A 179 6.91 -16.72 -34.39
N PHE A 180 5.83 -16.61 -33.61
CA PHE A 180 5.36 -15.32 -33.13
C PHE A 180 6.30 -14.69 -32.10
N TYR A 181 6.90 -15.49 -31.20
CA TYR A 181 7.96 -15.01 -30.30
C TYR A 181 9.25 -14.69 -31.05
N ASP A 182 9.65 -15.52 -32.01
CA ASP A 182 10.89 -15.31 -32.79
C ASP A 182 10.83 -13.99 -33.59
N GLU A 183 9.67 -13.68 -34.19
CA GLU A 183 9.44 -12.39 -34.87
C GLU A 183 9.53 -11.21 -33.87
N ALA A 184 8.90 -11.33 -32.71
CA ALA A 184 8.95 -10.31 -31.67
C ALA A 184 10.36 -10.13 -31.09
N LEU A 185 11.16 -11.19 -31.04
CA LEU A 185 12.55 -11.16 -30.60
C LEU A 185 13.39 -10.32 -31.55
N GLN A 186 13.24 -10.52 -32.86
CA GLN A 186 13.91 -9.67 -33.85
C GLN A 186 13.49 -8.19 -33.71
N MET A 187 12.20 -7.93 -33.45
CA MET A 187 11.73 -6.56 -33.20
C MET A 187 12.33 -5.94 -31.92
N ALA A 188 12.55 -6.75 -30.88
CA ALA A 188 13.16 -6.31 -29.64
C ALA A 188 14.64 -5.97 -29.84
N GLU A 189 15.39 -6.83 -30.55
CA GLU A 189 16.79 -6.61 -30.91
C GLU A 189 16.97 -5.36 -31.78
N ASP A 190 16.02 -5.11 -32.69
CA ASP A 190 15.97 -3.90 -33.52
C ASP A 190 15.61 -2.63 -32.73
N GLY A 191 15.30 -2.74 -31.43
CA GLY A 191 14.91 -1.61 -30.57
C GLY A 191 13.54 -1.03 -30.89
N LYS A 192 12.65 -1.80 -31.55
CA LYS A 192 11.31 -1.33 -31.98
C LYS A 192 10.27 -1.40 -30.87
N ILE A 193 10.55 -2.10 -29.78
CA ILE A 193 9.60 -2.33 -28.69
C ILE A 193 9.95 -1.44 -27.50
N SER A 194 8.99 -0.63 -27.07
CA SER A 194 9.11 0.25 -25.91
C SER A 194 8.29 -0.27 -24.72
N CYS A 195 8.76 0.01 -23.51
CA CYS A 195 8.04 -0.24 -22.26
C CYS A 195 8.17 0.96 -21.31
N ARG A 196 7.33 1.02 -20.27
CA ARG A 196 7.45 2.02 -19.20
C ARG A 196 8.58 1.64 -18.24
N VAL A 197 8.52 0.39 -17.76
CA VAL A 197 9.46 -0.19 -16.79
C VAL A 197 9.83 -1.59 -17.27
N LEU A 198 11.10 -1.98 -17.10
CA LEU A 198 11.55 -3.34 -17.34
C LEU A 198 11.13 -4.21 -16.15
N ARG A 199 10.25 -5.18 -16.40
CA ARG A 199 9.75 -6.13 -15.38
C ARG A 199 10.48 -7.47 -15.46
N THR A 200 11.68 -7.49 -16.03
CA THR A 200 12.47 -8.67 -16.41
C THR A 200 12.63 -9.67 -15.26
N GLU A 201 13.11 -9.22 -14.09
CA GLU A 201 13.30 -10.09 -12.92
C GLU A 201 11.98 -10.58 -12.33
N MET A 202 11.00 -9.67 -12.19
CA MET A 202 9.71 -9.98 -11.58
C MET A 202 8.91 -11.01 -12.39
N LEU A 203 9.03 -10.96 -13.72
CA LEU A 203 8.37 -11.88 -14.66
C LEU A 203 9.26 -13.06 -15.08
N GLU A 204 10.41 -13.24 -14.42
CA GLU A 204 11.29 -14.39 -14.62
C GLU A 204 11.72 -14.57 -16.09
N CYS A 205 11.90 -13.45 -16.79
CA CYS A 205 12.40 -13.44 -18.17
C CYS A 205 13.92 -13.66 -18.20
N LEU A 206 14.42 -14.24 -19.30
CA LEU A 206 15.85 -14.57 -19.47
C LEU A 206 16.74 -13.32 -19.59
N GLY A 207 16.16 -12.18 -19.95
CA GLY A 207 16.81 -10.89 -20.09
C GLY A 207 15.85 -9.85 -20.65
N ASP A 208 16.30 -8.60 -20.76
CA ASP A 208 15.44 -7.48 -21.18
C ASP A 208 14.88 -7.67 -22.60
N THR A 209 15.69 -8.24 -23.51
CA THR A 209 15.24 -8.55 -24.88
C THR A 209 14.13 -9.60 -24.89
N ASP A 210 14.26 -10.66 -24.08
CA ASP A 210 13.22 -11.70 -23.91
C ASP A 210 11.92 -11.10 -23.34
N PHE A 211 12.05 -10.25 -22.30
CA PHE A 211 10.92 -9.54 -21.73
C PHE A 211 10.21 -8.66 -22.77
N LEU A 212 10.95 -7.87 -23.55
CA LEU A 212 10.37 -6.99 -24.57
C LEU A 212 9.66 -7.78 -25.68
N ALA A 213 10.25 -8.88 -26.14
CA ALA A 213 9.65 -9.76 -27.13
C ALA A 213 8.32 -10.33 -26.61
N LYS A 214 8.32 -10.92 -25.41
CA LYS A 214 7.11 -11.47 -24.78
C LYS A 214 6.06 -10.40 -24.53
N LEU A 215 6.47 -9.22 -24.08
CA LEU A 215 5.59 -8.06 -23.87
C LEU A 215 4.88 -7.66 -25.16
N HIS A 216 5.59 -7.62 -26.30
CA HIS A 216 4.97 -7.33 -27.59
C HIS A 216 3.90 -8.36 -27.93
N CYS A 217 4.22 -9.64 -27.81
CA CYS A 217 3.27 -10.72 -28.07
C CYS A 217 2.04 -10.65 -27.16
N VAL A 218 2.23 -10.44 -25.85
CA VAL A 218 1.15 -10.29 -24.86
C VAL A 218 0.25 -9.10 -25.21
N ARG A 219 0.82 -7.96 -25.62
CA ARG A 219 0.04 -6.79 -26.06
C ARG A 219 -0.88 -7.12 -27.23
N GLN A 220 -0.39 -7.84 -28.24
CA GLN A 220 -1.19 -8.25 -29.41
C GLN A 220 -2.32 -9.21 -28.98
N ALA A 221 -2.01 -10.19 -28.13
CA ALA A 221 -3.01 -11.11 -27.61
C ALA A 221 -4.09 -10.38 -26.80
N CYS A 222 -3.72 -9.44 -25.93
CA CYS A 222 -4.67 -8.59 -25.20
C CYS A 222 -5.59 -7.78 -26.12
N GLN A 223 -5.09 -7.29 -27.27
CA GLN A 223 -5.94 -6.61 -28.25
C GLN A 223 -6.99 -7.57 -28.84
N VAL A 224 -6.62 -8.81 -29.15
CA VAL A 224 -7.58 -9.82 -29.63
C VAL A 224 -8.63 -10.13 -28.57
N ILE A 225 -8.20 -10.39 -27.33
CA ILE A 225 -9.08 -10.67 -26.19
C ILE A 225 -10.12 -9.55 -25.99
N LEU A 226 -9.69 -8.28 -26.05
CA LEU A 226 -10.56 -7.14 -25.79
C LEU A 226 -11.46 -6.73 -26.96
N ARG A 227 -11.30 -7.30 -28.16
CA ARG A 227 -12.25 -7.07 -29.28
C ARG A 227 -13.64 -7.60 -28.95
N GLU A 228 -13.71 -8.70 -28.22
CA GLU A 228 -14.98 -9.34 -27.86
C GLU A 228 -15.67 -8.62 -26.69
N LYS A 229 -16.93 -8.19 -26.91
CA LYS A 229 -17.72 -7.51 -25.88
C LYS A 229 -17.95 -8.41 -24.66
N ALA A 230 -18.17 -9.71 -24.87
CA ALA A 230 -18.38 -10.68 -23.78
C ALA A 230 -17.18 -10.70 -22.82
N THR A 231 -15.97 -10.71 -23.37
CA THR A 231 -14.73 -10.71 -22.60
C THR A 231 -14.51 -9.40 -21.85
N ARG A 232 -14.82 -8.24 -22.46
CA ARG A 232 -14.78 -6.95 -21.76
C ARG A 232 -15.73 -6.91 -20.57
N MET A 233 -16.98 -7.38 -20.74
CA MET A 233 -17.96 -7.45 -19.66
C MET A 233 -17.49 -8.40 -18.55
N PHE A 234 -16.99 -9.58 -18.91
CA PHE A 234 -16.44 -10.53 -17.95
C PHE A 234 -15.32 -9.91 -17.10
N LEU A 235 -14.37 -9.20 -17.72
CA LEU A 235 -13.28 -8.52 -17.00
C LEU A 235 -13.80 -7.44 -16.04
N ALA A 236 -14.73 -6.61 -16.51
CA ALA A 236 -15.33 -5.55 -15.70
C ALA A 236 -16.11 -6.11 -14.51
N ASP A 237 -16.98 -7.09 -14.74
CA ASP A 237 -17.80 -7.71 -13.70
C ASP A 237 -16.97 -8.47 -12.68
N THR A 238 -15.96 -9.22 -13.15
CA THR A 238 -15.07 -9.98 -12.29
C THR A 238 -14.18 -9.07 -11.45
N GLY A 239 -13.61 -8.02 -12.06
CA GLY A 239 -12.84 -6.99 -11.36
C GLY A 239 -13.68 -6.30 -10.27
N LYS A 240 -14.89 -5.83 -10.63
CA LYS A 240 -15.83 -5.23 -9.67
C LYS A 240 -16.12 -6.20 -8.52
N LYS A 241 -16.47 -7.45 -8.83
CA LYS A 241 -16.83 -8.47 -7.82
C LYS A 241 -15.68 -8.77 -6.86
N ILE A 242 -14.45 -8.94 -7.37
CA ILE A 242 -13.27 -9.20 -6.53
C ILE A 242 -13.01 -8.02 -5.60
N LEU A 243 -12.97 -6.79 -6.15
CA LEU A 243 -12.68 -5.60 -5.36
C LEU A 243 -13.79 -5.27 -4.35
N SER A 244 -15.07 -5.40 -4.73
CA SER A 244 -16.19 -5.31 -3.79
C SER A 244 -16.07 -6.32 -2.65
N SER A 245 -15.61 -7.54 -2.96
CA SER A 245 -15.43 -8.58 -1.95
C SER A 245 -14.31 -8.25 -0.95
N ILE A 246 -13.24 -7.58 -1.40
CA ILE A 246 -12.19 -7.05 -0.51
C ILE A 246 -12.80 -6.01 0.46
N ILE A 247 -13.64 -5.09 -0.03
CA ILE A 247 -14.33 -4.08 0.79
C ILE A 247 -15.26 -4.74 1.83
N VAL A 248 -16.02 -5.75 1.41
CA VAL A 248 -16.90 -6.52 2.31
C VAL A 248 -16.08 -7.28 3.36
N LYS A 249 -14.94 -7.87 2.99
CA LYS A 249 -14.02 -8.55 3.92
C LYS A 249 -13.47 -7.60 4.98
N ALA A 250 -13.29 -6.33 4.63
CA ALA A 250 -12.95 -5.24 5.54
C ALA A 250 -14.14 -4.71 6.38
N ARG A 251 -15.31 -5.37 6.32
CA ARG A 251 -16.54 -4.99 7.03
C ARG A 251 -17.07 -3.61 6.63
N LYS A 252 -16.85 -3.19 5.39
CA LYS A 252 -17.33 -1.93 4.81
C LYS A 252 -18.37 -2.20 3.73
N SER A 253 -19.18 -1.19 3.41
CA SER A 253 -20.18 -1.26 2.34
C SER A 253 -19.51 -1.02 0.98
N PRO A 254 -19.67 -1.90 -0.03
CA PRO A 254 -19.11 -1.71 -1.36
C PRO A 254 -19.93 -0.77 -2.25
N LYS A 255 -21.14 -0.35 -1.85
CA LYS A 255 -22.09 0.38 -2.72
C LYS A 255 -21.49 1.58 -3.44
N ARG A 256 -20.80 2.47 -2.71
CA ARG A 256 -20.18 3.67 -3.31
C ARG A 256 -19.03 3.32 -4.25
N PHE A 257 -18.26 2.29 -3.92
CA PHE A 257 -17.23 1.77 -4.82
C PHE A 257 -17.85 1.22 -6.10
N GLU A 258 -18.94 0.46 -6.01
CA GLU A 258 -19.63 -0.12 -7.17
C GLU A 258 -20.20 0.96 -8.10
N GLU A 259 -20.80 2.01 -7.54
CA GLU A 259 -21.29 3.19 -8.28
C GLU A 259 -20.15 3.83 -9.09
N VAL A 260 -19.04 4.23 -8.46
CA VAL A 260 -17.94 4.90 -9.17
C VAL A 260 -17.17 3.98 -10.12
N PHE A 261 -17.16 2.67 -9.85
CA PHE A 261 -16.57 1.68 -10.75
C PHE A 261 -17.43 1.55 -12.02
N GLU A 262 -18.75 1.49 -11.88
CA GLU A 262 -19.67 1.46 -13.03
C GLU A 262 -19.57 2.75 -13.85
N ASP A 263 -19.45 3.91 -13.22
CA ASP A 263 -19.21 5.19 -13.90
C ASP A 263 -17.91 5.13 -14.73
N MET A 264 -16.82 4.59 -14.17
CA MET A 264 -15.56 4.40 -14.90
C MET A 264 -15.72 3.45 -16.09
N ILE A 265 -16.46 2.36 -15.96
CA ILE A 265 -16.71 1.43 -17.07
C ILE A 265 -17.57 2.11 -18.15
N CYS A 266 -18.60 2.86 -17.78
CA CYS A 266 -19.44 3.61 -18.72
C CYS A 266 -18.63 4.67 -19.47
N PHE A 267 -17.71 5.35 -18.79
CA PHE A 267 -16.75 6.25 -19.42
C PHE A 267 -15.92 5.49 -20.46
N LEU A 268 -15.28 4.37 -20.10
CA LEU A 268 -14.43 3.61 -21.03
C LEU A 268 -15.15 3.06 -22.28
N GLU A 269 -16.48 2.95 -22.29
CA GLU A 269 -17.26 2.56 -23.47
C GLU A 269 -17.39 3.69 -24.51
N GLN A 270 -17.18 4.94 -24.13
CA GLN A 270 -17.24 6.09 -25.02
C GLN A 270 -15.88 6.28 -25.73
N MET A 271 -15.92 6.78 -26.97
CA MET A 271 -14.72 6.96 -27.80
C MET A 271 -14.22 8.42 -27.82
N ASP A 272 -15.08 9.38 -27.48
CA ASP A 272 -14.84 10.82 -27.68
C ASP A 272 -13.67 11.37 -26.85
N HIS A 273 -13.30 10.69 -25.76
CA HIS A 273 -12.23 11.10 -24.86
C HIS A 273 -10.93 10.29 -25.02
N TRP A 274 -10.84 9.34 -25.96
CA TRP A 274 -9.67 8.44 -26.06
C TRP A 274 -8.34 9.16 -26.33
N GLU A 275 -8.34 10.22 -27.14
CA GLU A 275 -7.13 11.04 -27.37
C GLU A 275 -6.65 11.74 -26.09
N ASN A 276 -7.60 12.24 -25.28
CA ASN A 276 -7.30 12.84 -23.98
C ASN A 276 -6.78 11.79 -22.99
N THR A 277 -7.42 10.60 -22.96
CA THR A 277 -6.97 9.46 -22.15
C THR A 277 -5.54 9.05 -22.52
N GLU A 278 -5.21 9.01 -23.81
CA GLU A 278 -3.85 8.75 -24.29
C GLU A 278 -2.86 9.78 -23.77
N ALA A 279 -3.18 11.06 -23.93
CA ALA A 279 -2.34 12.15 -23.47
C ALA A 279 -2.15 12.12 -21.93
N GLU A 280 -3.19 11.84 -21.16
CA GLU A 280 -3.12 11.69 -19.71
C GLU A 280 -2.18 10.54 -19.31
N LEU A 281 -2.37 9.36 -19.90
CA LEU A 281 -1.57 8.17 -19.60
C LEU A 281 -0.12 8.32 -20.06
N ALA A 282 0.12 9.00 -21.18
CA ALA A 282 1.47 9.31 -21.66
C ALA A 282 2.26 10.16 -20.66
N THR A 283 1.62 11.10 -19.93
CA THR A 283 2.29 11.85 -18.85
C THR A 283 2.71 10.98 -17.66
N ARG A 284 2.16 9.77 -17.56
CA ARG A 284 2.51 8.74 -16.57
C ARG A 284 3.43 7.67 -17.15
N GLY A 285 3.98 7.88 -18.35
CA GLY A 285 4.93 6.99 -18.99
C GLY A 285 4.31 5.76 -19.67
N VAL A 286 2.99 5.63 -19.66
CA VAL A 286 2.28 4.58 -20.42
C VAL A 286 2.50 4.84 -21.90
N LYS A 287 3.08 3.86 -22.60
CA LYS A 287 3.52 4.00 -23.99
C LYS A 287 2.46 3.55 -25.00
N HIS A 288 1.59 2.64 -24.59
CA HIS A 288 0.57 2.04 -25.45
C HIS A 288 -0.75 1.97 -24.69
N LEU A 289 -1.86 2.30 -25.35
CA LEU A 289 -3.20 2.05 -24.82
C LEU A 289 -3.53 0.56 -24.94
N ASN A 290 -3.00 -0.22 -24.01
CA ASN A 290 -3.17 -1.66 -23.96
C ASN A 290 -3.57 -2.10 -22.54
N PHE A 291 -4.29 -3.22 -22.45
CA PHE A 291 -4.67 -3.82 -21.17
C PHE A 291 -3.46 -4.10 -20.29
N TYR A 292 -2.38 -4.64 -20.87
CA TYR A 292 -1.16 -4.91 -20.11
C TYR A 292 -0.58 -3.62 -19.55
N ASP A 293 -0.33 -2.62 -20.40
CA ASP A 293 0.33 -1.38 -20.00
C ASP A 293 -0.45 -0.58 -18.95
N ILE A 294 -1.78 -0.55 -19.06
CA ILE A 294 -2.63 0.25 -18.17
C ILE A 294 -3.02 -0.55 -16.93
N VAL A 295 -3.68 -1.69 -17.11
CA VAL A 295 -4.30 -2.41 -15.99
C VAL A 295 -3.27 -3.23 -15.24
N LEU A 296 -2.47 -4.01 -15.96
CA LEU A 296 -1.54 -4.93 -15.32
C LEU A 296 -0.31 -4.19 -14.79
N ASP A 297 0.33 -3.37 -15.62
CA ASP A 297 1.58 -2.69 -15.27
C ASP A 297 1.35 -1.40 -14.50
N PHE A 298 0.66 -0.42 -15.08
CA PHE A 298 0.48 0.89 -14.43
C PHE A 298 -0.43 0.85 -13.20
N ILE A 299 -1.51 0.06 -13.21
CA ILE A 299 -2.44 0.02 -12.07
C ILE A 299 -2.02 -1.04 -11.07
N LEU A 300 -1.98 -2.33 -11.45
CA LEU A 300 -1.79 -3.41 -10.48
C LEU A 300 -0.35 -3.51 -9.97
N MET A 301 0.64 -3.60 -10.86
CA MET A 301 2.05 -3.74 -10.44
C MET A 301 2.53 -2.52 -9.66
N ASP A 302 2.35 -1.29 -10.16
CA ASP A 302 2.76 -0.09 -9.42
C ASP A 302 2.06 0.00 -8.05
N SER A 303 0.77 -0.39 -7.95
CA SER A 303 0.07 -0.41 -6.66
C SER A 303 0.68 -1.41 -5.67
N PHE A 304 1.09 -2.60 -6.13
CA PHE A 304 1.73 -3.57 -5.25
C PHE A 304 3.11 -3.12 -4.78
N GLU A 305 3.88 -2.47 -5.65
CA GLU A 305 5.19 -1.90 -5.29
C GLU A 305 5.06 -0.76 -4.28
N ASP A 306 4.08 0.13 -4.48
CA ASP A 306 3.75 1.21 -3.54
C ASP A 306 3.38 0.66 -2.15
N LEU A 307 2.70 -0.49 -2.11
CA LEU A 307 2.26 -1.16 -0.88
C LEU A 307 3.38 -1.94 -0.18
N GLU A 308 4.33 -2.48 -0.93
CA GLU A 308 5.55 -3.10 -0.38
C GLU A 308 6.50 -2.06 0.21
N ASN A 309 6.48 -0.83 -0.31
CA ASN A 309 7.37 0.26 0.07
C ASN A 309 6.60 1.47 0.65
N PRO A 310 5.82 1.31 1.73
CA PRO A 310 5.02 2.40 2.28
C PRO A 310 5.91 3.49 2.90
N PRO A 311 5.47 4.76 2.93
CA PRO A 311 6.18 5.84 3.61
C PRO A 311 6.50 5.54 5.08
N ILE A 312 7.65 6.02 5.58
CA ILE A 312 8.12 5.80 6.97
C ILE A 312 7.06 6.23 7.99
N SER A 313 6.31 7.30 7.72
CA SER A 313 5.21 7.77 8.58
C SER A 313 4.12 6.70 8.77
N ILE A 314 3.74 5.99 7.71
CA ILE A 314 2.76 4.90 7.75
C ILE A 314 3.36 3.70 8.50
N GLN A 315 4.61 3.34 8.19
CA GLN A 315 5.30 2.24 8.86
C GLN A 315 5.35 2.45 10.38
N ASN A 316 5.70 3.66 10.82
CA ASN A 316 5.77 4.00 12.24
C ASN A 316 4.42 3.84 12.95
N VAL A 317 3.33 4.28 12.33
CA VAL A 317 1.98 4.16 12.91
C VAL A 317 1.54 2.70 12.97
N VAL A 318 1.71 1.95 11.87
CA VAL A 318 1.31 0.54 11.77
C VAL A 318 2.10 -0.34 12.75
N ASN A 319 3.41 -0.10 12.90
CA ASN A 319 4.29 -0.87 13.77
C ASN A 319 4.21 -0.45 15.26
N ASN A 320 3.56 0.66 15.58
CA ASN A 320 3.44 1.15 16.95
C ASN A 320 2.59 0.19 17.81
N ARG A 321 3.17 -0.42 18.84
CA ARG A 321 2.47 -1.43 19.67
C ARG A 321 1.43 -0.84 20.62
N TRP A 322 1.50 0.46 20.92
CA TRP A 322 0.59 1.15 21.84
C TRP A 322 -0.67 1.67 21.16
N LEU A 323 -0.66 1.79 19.82
CA LEU A 323 -1.84 2.21 19.06
C LEU A 323 -2.78 1.03 18.80
N ASN A 324 -4.06 1.23 19.05
CA ASN A 324 -5.08 0.24 18.71
C ASN A 324 -5.26 0.14 17.17
N SER A 325 -5.76 -1.01 16.71
CA SER A 325 -5.92 -1.28 15.27
C SER A 325 -6.87 -0.30 14.57
N SER A 326 -7.91 0.19 15.26
CA SER A 326 -8.85 1.15 14.69
C SER A 326 -8.19 2.49 14.39
N PHE A 327 -7.31 2.96 15.27
CA PHE A 327 -6.55 4.19 15.07
C PHE A 327 -5.55 4.03 13.92
N LYS A 328 -4.84 2.90 13.87
CA LYS A 328 -3.91 2.59 12.78
C LYS A 328 -4.61 2.55 11.42
N GLU A 329 -5.76 1.87 11.35
CA GLU A 329 -6.58 1.82 10.13
C GLU A 329 -6.97 3.22 9.67
N THR A 330 -7.42 4.06 10.61
CA THR A 330 -7.80 5.45 10.32
C THR A 330 -6.62 6.25 9.79
N ALA A 331 -5.45 6.13 10.41
CA ALA A 331 -4.24 6.84 9.99
C ALA A 331 -3.74 6.40 8.60
N VAL A 332 -3.80 5.09 8.31
CA VAL A 332 -3.51 4.55 6.97
C VAL A 332 -4.49 5.13 5.95
N ALA A 333 -5.78 5.12 6.25
CA ALA A 333 -6.81 5.67 5.36
C ALA A 333 -6.62 7.17 5.11
N SER A 334 -6.36 7.96 6.15
CA SER A 334 -6.06 9.40 6.02
C SER A 334 -4.81 9.67 5.19
N SER A 335 -3.79 8.80 5.29
CA SER A 335 -2.57 8.91 4.50
C SER A 335 -2.85 8.66 3.01
N CYS A 336 -3.59 7.58 2.69
CA CYS A 336 -4.04 7.31 1.32
C CYS A 336 -4.85 8.48 0.74
N TRP A 337 -5.76 9.04 1.54
CA TRP A 337 -6.57 10.18 1.13
C TRP A 337 -5.72 11.44 0.87
N SER A 338 -4.74 11.73 1.72
CA SER A 338 -3.83 12.87 1.54
C SER A 338 -3.06 12.75 0.22
N VAL A 339 -2.56 11.55 -0.09
CA VAL A 339 -1.85 11.28 -1.36
C VAL A 339 -2.78 11.46 -2.55
N LEU A 340 -4.00 10.92 -2.50
CA LEU A 340 -4.97 11.09 -3.58
C LEU A 340 -5.37 12.55 -3.77
N LYS A 341 -5.59 13.30 -2.69
CA LYS A 341 -5.89 14.73 -2.73
C LYS A 341 -4.76 15.52 -3.38
N GLN A 342 -3.51 15.25 -3.03
CA GLN A 342 -2.35 15.87 -3.65
C GLN A 342 -2.24 15.52 -5.14
N LYS A 343 -2.43 14.25 -5.51
CA LYS A 343 -2.44 13.81 -6.90
C LYS A 343 -3.55 14.48 -7.71
N ARG A 344 -4.73 14.72 -7.12
CA ARG A 344 -5.84 15.44 -7.74
C ARG A 344 -5.53 16.91 -8.03
N GLN A 345 -4.79 17.60 -7.18
CA GLN A 345 -4.41 19.01 -7.39
C GLN A 345 -3.52 19.24 -8.62
N HIS A 346 -2.82 18.19 -9.07
CA HIS A 346 -1.91 18.24 -10.22
C HIS A 346 -2.54 17.67 -11.50
N MET A 347 -3.85 17.40 -11.51
CA MET A 347 -4.55 16.89 -12.69
C MET A 347 -4.79 18.00 -13.72
N LYS A 348 -4.47 17.72 -14.98
CA LYS A 348 -4.74 18.63 -16.10
C LYS A 348 -6.22 18.65 -16.49
N VAL A 349 -6.91 17.51 -16.37
CA VAL A 349 -8.34 17.34 -16.68
C VAL A 349 -9.06 16.94 -15.38
N PRO A 350 -9.58 17.90 -14.61
CA PRO A 350 -10.00 17.64 -13.23
C PRO A 350 -11.37 16.94 -13.07
N PHE A 351 -12.23 16.94 -14.09
CA PHE A 351 -13.64 16.52 -13.92
C PHE A 351 -14.10 15.35 -14.79
N ASP A 352 -13.51 15.13 -15.97
CA ASP A 352 -13.99 14.08 -16.89
C ASP A 352 -12.84 13.45 -17.69
N GLY A 353 -11.75 13.17 -16.98
CA GLY A 353 -10.57 12.48 -17.53
C GLY A 353 -10.46 11.07 -16.99
N PHE A 354 -9.69 10.21 -17.68
CA PHE A 354 -9.45 8.84 -17.22
C PHE A 354 -8.88 8.82 -15.79
N ILE A 355 -7.92 9.68 -15.48
CA ILE A 355 -7.30 9.75 -14.15
C ILE A 355 -8.29 10.22 -13.07
N ALA A 356 -9.26 11.07 -13.43
CA ALA A 356 -10.28 11.53 -12.49
C ALA A 356 -11.22 10.37 -12.08
N HIS A 357 -11.72 9.61 -13.06
CA HIS A 357 -12.52 8.40 -12.84
C HIS A 357 -11.72 7.34 -12.06
N PHE A 358 -10.47 7.09 -12.45
CA PHE A 358 -9.58 6.17 -11.74
C PHE A 358 -9.38 6.59 -10.27
N TYR A 359 -9.15 7.87 -9.98
CA TYR A 359 -9.00 8.34 -8.60
C TYR A 359 -10.29 8.30 -7.79
N ALA A 360 -11.46 8.43 -8.41
CA ALA A 360 -12.74 8.19 -7.74
C ALA A 360 -12.86 6.73 -7.26
N VAL A 361 -12.45 5.77 -8.09
CA VAL A 361 -12.36 4.35 -7.70
C VAL A 361 -11.35 4.16 -6.57
N CYS A 362 -10.13 4.70 -6.73
CA CYS A 362 -9.05 4.57 -5.75
C CYS A 362 -9.41 5.12 -4.36
N GLU A 363 -10.26 6.14 -4.28
CA GLU A 363 -10.71 6.75 -3.02
C GLU A 363 -11.39 5.74 -2.09
N HIS A 364 -12.06 4.74 -2.66
CA HIS A 364 -12.74 3.70 -1.89
C HIS A 364 -11.89 2.46 -1.67
N ILE A 365 -11.16 2.00 -2.70
CA ILE A 365 -10.46 0.71 -2.62
C ILE A 365 -9.04 0.82 -2.03
N SER A 366 -8.31 1.91 -2.27
CA SER A 366 -6.90 2.02 -1.86
C SER A 366 -6.72 2.02 -0.34
N PRO A 367 -7.54 2.73 0.47
CA PRO A 367 -7.46 2.64 1.93
C PRO A 367 -7.69 1.22 2.46
N VAL A 368 -8.59 0.48 1.81
CA VAL A 368 -8.92 -0.91 2.21
C VAL A 368 -7.78 -1.85 1.87
N LEU A 369 -7.20 -1.73 0.67
CA LEU A 369 -6.04 -2.52 0.27
C LEU A 369 -4.83 -2.19 1.15
N ALA A 370 -4.54 -0.92 1.39
CA ALA A 370 -3.43 -0.49 2.26
C ALA A 370 -3.56 -1.06 3.67
N TRP A 371 -4.76 -1.03 4.25
CA TRP A 371 -5.01 -1.67 5.54
C TRP A 371 -4.94 -3.20 5.46
N GLY A 372 -5.41 -3.80 4.37
CA GLY A 372 -5.32 -5.24 4.15
C GLY A 372 -3.88 -5.75 4.11
N PHE A 373 -2.97 -5.04 3.43
CA PHE A 373 -1.57 -5.45 3.33
C PHE A 373 -0.72 -5.05 4.55
N LEU A 374 -0.94 -3.86 5.10
CA LEU A 374 -0.09 -3.34 6.20
C LEU A 374 -0.65 -3.66 7.59
N GLY A 375 -1.95 -3.95 7.70
CA GLY A 375 -2.62 -4.24 8.95
C GLY A 375 -2.20 -5.57 9.58
N PRO A 376 -2.71 -5.89 10.77
CA PRO A 376 -2.44 -7.17 11.43
C PRO A 376 -3.00 -8.34 10.62
N LYS A 377 -2.41 -9.52 10.81
CA LYS A 377 -2.91 -10.78 10.23
C LYS A 377 -4.39 -10.96 10.54
N SER A 378 -5.18 -11.10 9.49
CA SER A 378 -6.64 -11.15 9.52
C SER A 378 -7.14 -11.80 8.24
N SER A 379 -8.42 -12.17 8.20
CA SER A 379 -9.01 -12.72 6.98
C SER A 379 -9.04 -11.73 5.81
N LEU A 380 -8.94 -10.42 6.07
CA LEU A 380 -8.73 -9.39 5.05
C LEU A 380 -7.29 -9.45 4.51
N HIS A 381 -6.30 -9.49 5.42
CA HIS A 381 -4.89 -9.60 5.06
C HIS A 381 -4.62 -10.85 4.22
N ASP A 382 -5.11 -12.01 4.66
CA ASP A 382 -4.93 -13.28 3.96
C ASP A 382 -5.55 -13.24 2.55
N PHE A 383 -6.71 -12.58 2.41
CA PHE A 383 -7.34 -12.41 1.10
C PHE A 383 -6.61 -11.42 0.20
N CYS A 384 -6.06 -10.33 0.74
CA CYS A 384 -5.25 -9.38 -0.04
C CYS A 384 -3.95 -10.01 -0.53
N CYS A 385 -3.27 -10.78 0.31
CA CYS A 385 -2.10 -11.57 -0.08
C CYS A 385 -2.47 -12.59 -1.17
N PHE A 386 -3.55 -13.35 -0.98
CA PHE A 386 -4.00 -14.29 -1.99
C PHE A 386 -4.37 -13.61 -3.32
N PHE A 387 -5.02 -12.45 -3.28
CA PHE A 387 -5.31 -11.63 -4.46
C PHE A 387 -4.03 -11.24 -5.21
N LYS A 388 -3.07 -10.66 -4.49
CA LYS A 388 -1.77 -10.28 -5.05
C LYS A 388 -1.06 -11.48 -5.67
N ASP A 389 -1.01 -12.61 -4.97
CA ASP A 389 -0.38 -13.83 -5.46
C ASP A 389 -1.04 -14.33 -6.75
N GLN A 390 -2.38 -14.33 -6.84
CA GLN A 390 -3.05 -14.73 -8.09
C GLN A 390 -2.72 -13.80 -9.26
N VAL A 391 -2.62 -12.49 -9.02
CA VAL A 391 -2.22 -11.52 -10.07
C VAL A 391 -0.76 -11.75 -10.49
N LEU A 392 0.15 -11.92 -9.53
CA LEU A 392 1.57 -12.18 -9.82
C LEU A 392 1.77 -13.51 -10.54
N PHE A 393 1.06 -14.57 -10.14
CA PHE A 393 1.11 -15.84 -10.84
C PHE A 393 0.52 -15.75 -12.25
N PHE A 394 -0.57 -15.01 -12.45
CA PHE A 394 -1.08 -14.75 -13.79
C PHE A 394 -0.03 -14.06 -14.66
N LEU A 395 0.62 -13.01 -14.14
CA LEU A 395 1.66 -12.29 -14.85
C LEU A 395 2.86 -13.16 -15.21
N LYS A 396 3.34 -13.98 -14.29
CA LYS A 396 4.44 -14.93 -14.56
C LYS A 396 4.01 -15.97 -15.59
N ASP A 397 2.81 -16.52 -15.47
CA ASP A 397 2.33 -17.59 -16.36
C ASP A 397 2.18 -17.11 -17.81
N ILE A 398 1.72 -15.88 -18.05
CA ILE A 398 1.58 -15.37 -19.43
C ILE A 398 2.93 -15.03 -20.08
N PHE A 399 4.02 -14.92 -19.32
CA PHE A 399 5.41 -14.73 -19.81
C PHE A 399 6.20 -16.05 -19.89
N ASP A 400 5.57 -17.17 -19.56
CA ASP A 400 6.19 -18.48 -19.47
C ASP A 400 5.86 -19.34 -20.72
N LEU A 401 6.89 -19.61 -21.53
CA LEU A 401 6.78 -20.38 -22.78
C LEU A 401 6.36 -21.84 -22.55
N GLU A 402 6.51 -22.36 -21.34
CA GLU A 402 6.06 -23.71 -20.96
C GLU A 402 4.57 -23.74 -20.62
N LYS A 403 3.97 -22.58 -20.30
CA LYS A 403 2.57 -22.49 -19.87
C LYS A 403 1.63 -21.91 -20.91
N VAL A 404 2.12 -21.06 -21.80
CA VAL A 404 1.32 -20.47 -22.88
C VAL A 404 2.04 -20.58 -24.23
N ARG A 405 1.26 -20.75 -25.30
CA ARG A 405 1.79 -21.00 -26.64
C ARG A 405 2.02 -19.70 -27.40
N TYR A 406 3.28 -19.33 -27.58
CA TYR A 406 3.70 -18.21 -28.43
C TYR A 406 3.81 -18.60 -29.91
N SER A 407 2.91 -19.46 -30.40
CA SER A 407 2.89 -19.89 -31.81
C SER A 407 2.19 -18.90 -32.74
N SER A 408 1.13 -18.24 -32.26
CA SER A 408 0.39 -17.20 -32.99
C SER A 408 -0.30 -16.27 -32.00
N VAL A 409 -0.82 -15.15 -32.48
CA VAL A 409 -1.56 -14.20 -31.64
C VAL A 409 -2.82 -14.86 -31.06
N GLU A 410 -3.52 -15.66 -31.85
CA GLU A 410 -4.79 -16.30 -31.47
C GLU A 410 -4.58 -17.37 -30.40
N THR A 411 -3.54 -18.21 -30.55
CA THR A 411 -3.21 -19.26 -29.58
C THR A 411 -2.76 -18.68 -28.25
N LEU A 412 -1.94 -17.61 -28.29
CA LEU A 412 -1.57 -16.89 -27.07
C LEU A 412 -2.77 -16.21 -26.40
N ALA A 413 -3.67 -15.60 -27.19
CA ALA A 413 -4.89 -14.98 -26.67
C ALA A 413 -5.81 -15.99 -25.98
N GLU A 414 -6.00 -17.18 -26.57
CA GLU A 414 -6.76 -18.28 -25.98
C GLU A 414 -6.16 -18.72 -24.64
N ASP A 415 -4.84 -18.96 -24.59
CA ASP A 415 -4.16 -19.42 -23.37
C ASP A 415 -4.19 -18.35 -22.27
N ILE A 416 -3.96 -17.07 -22.61
CA ILE A 416 -4.07 -15.96 -21.65
C ILE A 416 -5.49 -15.85 -21.09
N LEU A 417 -6.52 -15.97 -21.93
CA LEU A 417 -7.91 -15.90 -21.48
C LEU A 417 -8.26 -17.08 -20.57
N HIS A 418 -7.79 -18.29 -20.88
CA HIS A 418 -7.94 -19.46 -20.01
C HIS A 418 -7.29 -19.25 -18.64
N LEU A 419 -6.07 -18.72 -18.60
CA LEU A 419 -5.40 -18.38 -17.34
C LEU A 419 -6.20 -17.33 -16.56
N LEU A 420 -6.73 -16.32 -17.24
CA LEU A 420 -7.52 -15.27 -16.61
C LEU A 420 -8.81 -15.81 -15.98
N HIS A 421 -9.53 -16.69 -16.68
CA HIS A 421 -10.68 -17.40 -16.13
C HIS A 421 -10.31 -18.24 -14.91
N ARG A 422 -9.26 -19.06 -15.02
CA ARG A 422 -8.80 -19.92 -13.92
C ARG A 422 -8.45 -19.12 -12.67
N ARG A 423 -7.71 -18.01 -12.81
CA ARG A 423 -7.30 -17.17 -11.67
C ARG A 423 -8.49 -16.46 -11.04
N SER A 424 -9.45 -16.03 -11.86
CA SER A 424 -10.71 -15.44 -11.41
C SER A 424 -11.54 -16.45 -10.61
N GLU A 425 -11.67 -17.69 -11.08
CA GLU A 425 -12.38 -18.76 -10.38
C GLU A 425 -11.73 -19.07 -9.02
N LEU A 426 -10.40 -19.13 -8.95
CA LEU A 426 -9.68 -19.34 -7.70
C LEU A 426 -9.96 -18.22 -6.68
N LEU A 427 -9.94 -16.95 -7.13
CA LEU A 427 -10.27 -15.80 -6.28
C LEU A 427 -11.71 -15.85 -5.77
N LEU A 428 -12.65 -16.18 -6.64
CA LEU A 428 -14.05 -16.27 -6.26
C LEU A 428 -14.34 -17.48 -5.37
N ALA A 429 -13.63 -18.60 -5.56
CA ALA A 429 -13.76 -19.78 -4.71
C ALA A 429 -13.22 -19.53 -3.29
N TYR A 430 -12.15 -18.74 -3.14
CA TYR A 430 -11.61 -18.35 -1.84
C TYR A 430 -12.63 -17.60 -0.97
N LEU A 431 -13.52 -16.83 -1.60
CA LEU A 431 -14.57 -16.08 -0.91
C LEU A 431 -15.66 -16.97 -0.31
N GLY A 432 -15.73 -18.25 -0.72
CA GLY A 432 -16.78 -19.18 -0.36
C GLY A 432 -18.11 -18.89 -1.07
N PRO A 433 -19.14 -19.75 -0.88
CA PRO A 433 -20.48 -19.45 -1.38
C PRO A 433 -20.97 -18.13 -0.75
N PRO A 434 -21.73 -17.31 -1.48
CA PRO A 434 -22.31 -16.10 -0.91
C PRO A 434 -23.10 -16.53 0.32
N ILE A 435 -22.72 -16.01 1.48
CA ILE A 435 -23.56 -16.12 2.67
C ILE A 435 -24.81 -15.35 2.29
N CYS A 436 -25.87 -16.07 1.90
CA CYS A 436 -27.19 -15.50 1.77
C CYS A 436 -27.43 -14.75 3.07
N ALA A 437 -27.40 -13.41 2.99
CA ALA A 437 -27.87 -12.57 4.07
C ALA A 437 -29.30 -13.03 4.34
N HIS A 438 -29.48 -13.77 5.42
CA HIS A 438 -30.79 -14.24 5.80
C HIS A 438 -31.66 -13.01 5.99
N LEU A 439 -32.69 -12.92 5.14
CA LEU A 439 -33.99 -12.36 5.51
C LEU A 439 -34.32 -12.78 6.95
N ARG A 440 -34.13 -11.87 7.90
CA ARG A 440 -34.94 -11.75 9.12
C ARG A 440 -35.02 -10.30 9.52
#